data_AF-A0A2N5CXY1-F1
#
_entry.id   AF-A0A2N5CXY1-F1
#
_cell.length_a   1.000
_cell.length_b   1.000
_cell.length_c   1.000
_cell.angle_alpha   90.00
_cell.angle_beta   90.00
_cell.angle_gamma   90.00
#
_symmetry.space_group_name_H-M   'P 1'
#
loop_
_entity.id
_entity.type
_entity.pdbx_description
1 polymer ?
#
loop_
_entity_poly.entity_id
_entity_poly.type
_entity_poly.pdbx_seq_one_letter_code
_entity_poly.pdbx_strand_id
1 'polypeptide(L)'
;MTMRRLLLLTVLCAVGCASGVFPAGAPPSAWAVARIETGITAIEDIQAVGVGDSAGMARAARTRVRGLRCAPAEAGRFRCTYQTALRIAPGEWTPRTRTFERPAHPSPSQPQAEGWVVVEPPAR
;
A
#
# COMPACT_ATOMS: atom_id res chain seq x y z
N MET A 1 60.88 -9.37 -34.57
CA MET A 1 60.71 -8.02 -35.14
C MET A 1 59.24 -7.63 -35.05
N THR A 2 58.99 -6.45 -34.45
CA THR A 2 57.80 -5.57 -34.54
C THR A 2 56.42 -6.17 -34.25
N MET A 3 55.87 -6.06 -33.03
CA MET A 3 55.13 -4.89 -32.49
C MET A 3 54.13 -4.24 -33.46
N ARG A 4 52.83 -4.38 -33.16
CA ARG A 4 51.86 -3.30 -33.34
C ARG A 4 50.78 -3.35 -32.24
N ARG A 5 50.72 -2.24 -31.51
CA ARG A 5 49.87 -1.90 -30.36
C ARG A 5 48.56 -1.22 -30.82
N LEU A 6 47.62 -1.13 -29.85
CA LEU A 6 46.49 -0.16 -29.70
C LEU A 6 45.23 -0.44 -30.54
N LEU A 7 43.97 -0.35 -30.06
CA LEU A 7 43.31 0.31 -28.92
C LEU A 7 42.16 -0.62 -28.41
N LEU A 8 41.94 -0.84 -27.10
CA LEU A 8 41.16 0.00 -26.17
C LEU A 8 39.73 0.35 -26.62
N LEU A 9 38.75 -0.44 -26.15
CA LEU A 9 37.42 0.06 -25.77
C LEU A 9 36.83 -0.88 -24.72
N THR A 10 37.19 -0.58 -23.48
CA THR A 10 36.48 -0.92 -22.25
C THR A 10 35.00 -0.54 -22.39
N VAL A 11 34.12 -1.53 -22.47
CA VAL A 11 32.73 -1.37 -22.06
C VAL A 11 32.56 -2.20 -20.79
N LEU A 12 33.02 -1.60 -19.68
CA LEU A 12 32.49 -1.94 -18.37
C LEU A 12 31.02 -1.50 -18.38
N CYS A 13 30.11 -2.41 -18.69
CA CYS A 13 28.72 -2.25 -18.25
C CYS A 13 28.71 -2.45 -16.74
N ALA A 14 29.00 -1.35 -16.04
CA ALA A 14 28.57 -1.13 -14.68
C ALA A 14 27.03 -1.12 -14.67
N VAL A 15 26.41 -2.30 -14.64
CA VAL A 15 25.06 -2.42 -14.09
C VAL A 15 25.26 -2.37 -12.59
N GLY A 16 25.29 -1.13 -12.10
CA GLY A 16 25.41 -0.81 -10.71
C GLY A 16 24.36 -1.56 -9.90
N CYS A 17 24.83 -2.12 -8.80
CA CYS A 17 24.15 -2.35 -7.55
C CYS A 17 22.70 -1.81 -7.49
N ALA A 18 21.72 -2.66 -7.80
CA ALA A 18 20.45 -2.62 -7.08
C ALA A 18 20.62 -3.45 -5.80
N SER A 19 21.52 -2.98 -4.93
CA SER A 19 21.58 -3.39 -3.53
C SER A 19 20.31 -2.88 -2.87
N GLY A 20 19.27 -3.69 -2.92
CA GLY A 20 17.96 -3.36 -2.40
C GLY A 20 17.04 -4.56 -2.35
N VAL A 21 17.59 -5.77 -2.20
CA VAL A 21 16.82 -6.91 -1.69
C VAL A 21 16.60 -6.63 -0.20
N PHE A 22 15.72 -5.67 0.09
CA PHE A 22 14.95 -5.76 1.31
C PHE A 22 14.30 -7.13 1.25
N PRO A 23 14.37 -7.96 2.32
CA PRO A 23 13.54 -9.15 2.35
C PRO A 23 12.14 -8.67 2.04
N ALA A 24 11.56 -9.14 0.93
CA ALA A 24 10.19 -8.82 0.57
C ALA A 24 9.34 -9.39 1.69
N GLY A 25 9.15 -8.60 2.76
CA GLY A 25 8.44 -9.05 3.93
C GLY A 25 7.03 -9.41 3.51
N ALA A 26 6.38 -10.30 4.25
CA ALA A 26 5.04 -10.76 3.91
C ALA A 26 4.10 -9.57 3.60
N PRO A 27 3.22 -9.69 2.59
CA PRO A 27 2.23 -8.66 2.26
C PRO A 27 1.33 -8.34 3.48
N PRO A 28 0.59 -7.21 3.46
CA PRO A 28 -0.37 -6.92 4.52
C PRO A 28 -1.39 -8.06 4.66
N SER A 29 -1.72 -8.40 5.90
CA SER A 29 -2.74 -9.38 6.20
C SER A 29 -4.14 -8.84 5.86
N ALA A 30 -5.12 -9.71 5.62
CA ALA A 30 -6.50 -9.29 5.41
C ALA A 30 -7.07 -8.50 6.59
N TRP A 31 -6.61 -8.81 7.81
CA TRP A 31 -6.95 -8.07 9.02
C TRP A 31 -6.36 -6.65 9.02
N ALA A 32 -5.07 -6.50 8.65
CA ALA A 32 -4.44 -5.19 8.52
C ALA A 32 -5.16 -4.33 7.47
N VAL A 33 -5.45 -4.89 6.29
CA VAL A 33 -6.21 -4.19 5.23
C VAL A 33 -7.59 -3.76 5.74
N ALA A 34 -8.31 -4.64 6.44
CA ALA A 34 -9.63 -4.31 6.99
C ALA A 34 -9.59 -3.17 8.03
N ARG A 35 -8.57 -3.14 8.90
CA ARG A 35 -8.37 -2.06 9.88
C ARG A 35 -8.04 -0.74 9.20
N ILE A 36 -7.17 -0.75 8.20
CA ILE A 36 -6.81 0.45 7.43
C ILE A 36 -8.03 0.99 6.70
N GLU A 37 -8.79 0.14 5.99
CA GLU A 37 -10.01 0.58 5.29
C GLU A 37 -11.08 1.12 6.24
N THR A 38 -11.22 0.52 7.43
CA THR A 38 -12.13 1.07 8.45
C THR A 38 -11.71 2.48 8.85
N GLY A 39 -10.40 2.73 9.02
CA GLY A 39 -9.88 4.05 9.34
C GLY A 39 -10.08 5.05 8.20
N ILE A 40 -9.87 4.63 6.95
CA ILE A 40 -10.10 5.48 5.76
C ILE A 40 -11.58 5.89 5.69
N THR A 41 -12.50 4.93 5.75
CA THR A 41 -13.93 5.22 5.70
C THR A 41 -14.38 6.10 6.85
N ALA A 42 -13.87 5.88 8.08
CA ALA A 42 -14.21 6.74 9.21
C ALA A 42 -13.78 8.20 8.99
N ILE A 43 -12.60 8.43 8.40
CA ILE A 43 -12.12 9.78 8.08
C ILE A 43 -13.00 10.40 6.98
N GLU A 44 -13.28 9.66 5.91
CA GLU A 44 -14.15 10.10 4.81
C GLU A 44 -15.55 10.48 5.32
N ASP A 45 -16.14 9.66 6.18
CA ASP A 45 -17.45 9.92 6.78
C ASP A 45 -17.44 11.18 7.66
N ILE A 46 -16.44 11.33 8.55
CA ILE A 46 -16.29 12.54 9.38
C ILE A 46 -16.18 13.79 8.52
N GLN A 47 -15.43 13.73 7.42
CA GLN A 47 -15.30 14.84 6.48
C GLN A 47 -16.62 15.15 5.76
N ALA A 48 -17.44 14.14 5.48
CA ALA A 48 -18.71 14.30 4.80
C ALA A 48 -19.84 14.86 5.69
N VAL A 49 -19.92 14.46 6.97
CA VAL A 49 -21.06 14.79 7.85
C VAL A 49 -20.74 15.79 8.97
N GLY A 50 -19.47 16.09 9.23
CA GLY A 50 -19.03 16.95 10.32
C GLY A 50 -19.01 16.27 11.70
N VAL A 51 -18.28 16.86 12.64
CA VAL A 51 -18.11 16.33 14.01
C VAL A 51 -19.38 16.60 14.83
N GLY A 52 -20.23 15.60 15.07
CA GLY A 52 -21.36 15.78 16.00
C GLY A 52 -22.54 14.82 15.86
N ASP A 53 -22.70 14.11 14.75
CA ASP A 53 -23.75 13.09 14.64
C ASP A 53 -23.26 11.76 15.23
N SER A 54 -23.67 11.47 16.47
CA SER A 54 -23.34 10.25 17.19
C SER A 54 -23.93 8.99 16.53
N ALA A 55 -24.98 9.13 15.70
CA ALA A 55 -25.44 8.06 14.82
C ALA A 55 -24.48 7.84 13.63
N GLY A 56 -23.67 8.82 13.23
CA GLY A 56 -22.58 8.71 12.26
C GLY A 56 -21.32 8.04 12.84
N MET A 57 -21.00 8.29 14.11
CA MET A 57 -19.87 7.63 14.80
C MET A 57 -20.12 6.15 15.11
N ALA A 58 -21.35 5.76 15.44
CA ALA A 58 -21.75 4.34 15.54
C ALA A 58 -21.69 3.61 14.19
N ARG A 59 -21.59 4.37 13.08
CA ARG A 59 -21.38 3.93 11.70
C ARG A 59 -19.94 4.07 11.21
N ALA A 60 -18.95 4.20 12.11
CA ALA A 60 -17.58 3.72 11.84
C ALA A 60 -17.56 2.19 11.72
N ALA A 61 -18.37 1.70 10.78
CA ALA A 61 -18.68 0.32 10.54
C ALA A 61 -17.37 -0.36 10.17
N ARG A 62 -17.02 -1.42 10.90
CA ARG A 62 -15.84 -2.22 10.55
C ARG A 62 -15.95 -2.62 9.08
N THR A 63 -14.97 -2.22 8.28
CA THR A 63 -14.92 -2.63 6.88
C THR A 63 -14.54 -4.11 6.83
N ARG A 64 -15.33 -4.90 6.12
CA ARG A 64 -15.00 -6.29 5.78
C ARG A 64 -14.16 -6.29 4.51
N VAL A 65 -13.17 -7.18 4.47
CA VAL A 65 -12.31 -7.39 3.30
C VAL A 65 -12.43 -8.83 2.86
N ARG A 66 -12.51 -9.06 1.54
CA ARG A 66 -12.43 -10.40 0.96
C ARG A 66 -11.66 -10.38 -0.36
N GLY A 67 -11.26 -11.58 -0.80
CA GLY A 67 -10.58 -11.77 -2.08
C GLY A 67 -9.24 -11.04 -2.17
N LEU A 68 -8.55 -10.84 -1.05
CA LEU A 68 -7.28 -10.13 -1.00
C LEU A 68 -6.21 -10.85 -1.82
N ARG A 69 -5.68 -10.17 -2.83
CA ARG A 69 -4.55 -10.61 -3.64
C ARG A 69 -3.54 -9.49 -3.73
N CYS A 70 -2.31 -9.75 -3.30
CA CYS A 70 -1.23 -8.77 -3.32
C CYS A 70 -0.10 -9.26 -4.23
N ALA A 71 0.45 -8.34 -5.01
CA ALA A 71 1.67 -8.55 -5.77
C ALA A 71 2.74 -7.56 -5.26
N PRO A 72 4.02 -7.96 -5.18
CA PRO A 72 5.09 -7.03 -4.87
C PRO A 72 5.14 -5.93 -5.93
N ALA A 73 5.41 -4.70 -5.48
CA ALA A 73 5.70 -3.53 -6.28
C ALA A 73 7.11 -3.01 -5.93
N GLU A 74 7.58 -1.97 -6.61
CA GLU A 74 8.91 -1.40 -6.36
C GLU A 74 9.07 -0.90 -4.90
N ALA A 75 10.30 -0.91 -4.40
CA ALA A 75 10.69 -0.35 -3.10
C ALA A 75 9.96 -0.94 -1.87
N GLY A 76 9.74 -2.26 -1.83
CA GLY A 76 9.14 -2.93 -0.66
C GLY A 76 7.64 -2.67 -0.50
N ARG A 77 7.00 -2.17 -1.56
CA ARG A 77 5.56 -1.92 -1.62
C ARG A 77 4.80 -3.15 -2.09
N PHE A 78 3.52 -3.21 -1.78
CA PHE A 78 2.61 -4.25 -2.30
C PHE A 78 1.39 -3.61 -2.93
N ARG A 79 1.12 -3.94 -4.19
CA ARG A 79 -0.13 -3.57 -4.85
C ARG A 79 -1.15 -4.68 -4.57
N CYS A 80 -2.20 -4.34 -3.85
CA CYS A 80 -3.25 -5.28 -3.49
C CYS A 80 -4.57 -4.94 -4.16
N THR A 81 -5.27 -5.99 -4.59
CA THR A 81 -6.64 -5.96 -5.11
C THR A 81 -7.54 -6.76 -4.18
N TYR A 82 -8.72 -6.24 -3.85
CA TYR A 82 -9.66 -6.84 -2.90
C TYR A 82 -11.05 -6.22 -3.05
N GLN A 83 -12.00 -6.71 -2.29
CA GLN A 83 -13.33 -6.11 -2.17
C GLN A 83 -13.58 -5.67 -0.73
N THR A 84 -14.25 -4.53 -0.55
CA THR A 84 -14.68 -4.00 0.73
C THR A 84 -16.19 -3.96 0.83
N ALA A 85 -16.71 -4.16 2.05
CA ALA A 85 -18.12 -3.92 2.37
C ALA A 85 -18.23 -3.36 3.80
N LEU A 86 -19.16 -2.44 4.03
CA LEU A 86 -19.46 -1.97 5.39
C LEU A 86 -20.15 -3.08 6.17
N ARG A 87 -19.70 -3.36 7.41
CA ARG A 87 -20.27 -4.46 8.22
C ARG A 87 -21.77 -4.28 8.52
N ILE A 88 -22.28 -3.06 8.49
CA ILE A 88 -23.66 -2.71 8.86
C ILE A 88 -24.56 -2.42 7.65
N ALA A 89 -24.01 -2.34 6.43
CA ALA A 89 -24.77 -2.08 5.22
C ALA A 89 -25.10 -3.38 4.48
N PRO A 90 -26.23 -3.45 3.76
CA PRO A 90 -26.60 -4.66 3.03
C PRO A 90 -25.63 -4.93 1.87
N GLY A 91 -24.85 -6.01 1.99
CA GLY A 91 -24.35 -6.88 0.90
C GLY A 91 -23.50 -6.30 -0.24
N GLU A 92 -23.36 -4.99 -0.38
CA GLU A 92 -22.63 -4.39 -1.49
C GLU A 92 -21.12 -4.48 -1.27
N TRP A 93 -20.44 -5.12 -2.23
CA TRP A 93 -19.00 -5.31 -2.22
C TRP A 93 -18.36 -4.43 -3.29
N THR A 94 -17.60 -3.43 -2.86
CA THR A 94 -16.91 -2.50 -3.76
C THR A 94 -15.49 -3.02 -4.05
N PRO A 95 -15.07 -3.14 -5.33
CA PRO A 95 -13.70 -3.48 -5.67
C PRO A 95 -12.74 -2.33 -5.31
N ARG A 96 -11.59 -2.67 -4.76
CA ARG A 96 -10.52 -1.73 -4.38
C ARG A 96 -9.19 -2.20 -4.91
N THR A 97 -8.35 -1.24 -5.28
CA THR A 97 -6.93 -1.45 -5.56
C THR A 97 -6.15 -0.39 -4.80
N ARG A 98 -5.22 -0.82 -3.95
CA ARG A 98 -4.36 0.09 -3.18
C ARG A 98 -2.93 -0.41 -3.15
N THR A 99 -1.99 0.51 -3.04
CA THR A 99 -0.58 0.22 -2.79
C THR A 99 -0.31 0.39 -1.31
N PHE A 100 0.36 -0.58 -0.71
CA PHE A 100 0.72 -0.57 0.71
C PHE A 100 2.23 -0.49 0.86
N GLU A 101 2.69 0.28 1.83
CA GLU A 101 4.09 0.33 2.22
C GLU A 101 4.24 0.26 3.75
N ARG A 102 5.42 -0.12 4.23
CA ARG A 102 5.78 -0.02 5.64
C ARG A 102 6.82 1.09 5.80
N PRO A 103 6.40 2.34 6.07
CA PRO A 103 7.35 3.42 6.27
C PRO A 103 8.09 3.21 7.59
N ALA A 104 9.35 3.63 7.66
CA ALA A 104 10.11 3.62 8.91
C ALA A 104 9.48 4.53 9.98
N HIS A 105 8.85 5.63 9.53
CA HIS A 105 8.19 6.62 10.39
C HIS A 105 6.80 6.94 9.82
N PRO A 106 5.75 6.18 10.19
CA PRO A 106 4.39 6.48 9.72
C PRO A 106 3.84 7.76 10.37
N SER A 107 3.03 8.50 9.62
CA SER A 107 2.30 9.64 10.18
C SER A 107 1.25 9.16 11.19
N PRO A 108 1.10 9.79 12.36
CA PRO A 108 0.05 9.43 13.31
C PRO A 108 -1.37 9.76 12.81
N SER A 109 -1.50 10.65 11.81
CA SER A 109 -2.79 11.04 11.23
C SER A 109 -3.28 10.11 10.12
N GLN A 110 -2.47 9.17 9.65
CA GLN A 110 -2.85 8.27 8.56
C GLN A 110 -3.33 6.91 9.08
N PRO A 111 -4.36 6.31 8.45
CA PRO A 111 -4.79 4.96 8.79
C PRO A 111 -3.65 3.94 8.61
N GLN A 112 -3.38 3.16 9.66
CA GLN A 112 -2.30 2.18 9.69
C GLN A 112 -2.64 0.92 10.50
N ALA A 113 -2.05 -0.21 10.12
CA ALA A 113 -2.13 -1.45 10.88
C ALA A 113 -0.93 -2.36 10.58
N GLU A 114 -0.35 -3.01 11.59
CA GLU A 114 0.84 -3.89 11.42
C GLU A 114 2.02 -3.19 10.73
N GLY A 115 2.15 -1.87 10.91
CA GLY A 115 3.13 -1.03 10.25
C GLY A 115 2.81 -0.68 8.80
N TRP A 116 1.75 -1.25 8.21
CA TRP A 116 1.32 -0.96 6.84
C TRP A 116 0.46 0.30 6.78
N VAL A 117 0.67 1.05 5.71
CA VAL A 117 -0.05 2.29 5.38
C VAL A 117 -0.43 2.23 3.91
N VAL A 118 -1.48 2.95 3.51
CA VAL A 118 -1.81 3.12 2.09
C VAL A 118 -0.97 4.24 1.51
N VAL A 119 -0.36 3.98 0.35
CA VAL A 119 0.22 4.98 -0.52
C VAL A 119 -0.84 5.28 -1.57
N GLU A 120 -1.33 6.52 -1.60
CA GLU A 120 -2.14 6.96 -2.73
C GLU A 120 -1.35 6.72 -4.03
N PRO A 121 -1.99 6.27 -5.12
CA PRO A 121 -1.30 6.24 -6.39
C PRO A 121 -0.77 7.66 -6.69
N PRO A 122 0.45 7.82 -7.22
CA PRO A 122 0.86 9.11 -7.77
C PRO A 122 -0.24 9.53 -8.76
N ALA A 123 -0.78 10.74 -8.57
CA ALA A 123 -1.72 11.32 -9.50
C ALA A 123 -1.12 11.22 -10.92
N ARG A 124 -1.90 10.68 -11.87
CA ARG A 124 -1.49 10.62 -13.27
C ARG A 124 -1.71 11.96 -13.94
#